data_AF-A0A368CN72-F1
#
_entry.id   AF-A0A368CN72-F1
#
_cell.length_a   1.000
_cell.length_b   1.000
_cell.length_c   1.000
_cell.angle_alpha   90.00
_cell.angle_beta   90.00
_cell.angle_gamma   90.00
#
_symmetry.space_group_name_H-M   'P 1'
#
loop_
_entity.id
_entity.type
_entity.pdbx_description
1 polymer ?
#
loop_
_entity_poly.entity_id
_entity_poly.type
_entity_poly.pdbx_seq_one_letter_code
_entity_poly.pdbx_strand_id
1 'polypeptide(L)'
;MAQRRVQRQKRSLELLQGSLSARRVERQAPWLAGLHRVADGALLATGVAALALAGLTLHWQGRWGRDFRNLQSAQELEHRVLESRSALEQHFLSRASHPGTLVAASSKDLLFMPSPPAQSPGGPAEQPLQLELIASGY
;
A
#
# COMPACT_ATOMS: atom_id res chain seq x y z
N MET A 1 38.14 -44.21 -55.57
CA MET A 1 38.99 -43.75 -54.44
C MET A 1 38.25 -42.89 -53.40
N ALA A 2 37.20 -42.13 -53.75
CA ALA A 2 36.48 -41.26 -52.81
C ALA A 2 35.71 -41.99 -51.69
N GLN A 3 35.08 -43.13 -51.99
CA GLN A 3 34.27 -43.88 -51.01
C GLN A 3 35.05 -44.42 -49.81
N ARG A 4 36.33 -44.81 -50.00
CA ARG A 4 37.18 -45.29 -48.90
C ARG A 4 37.51 -44.20 -47.88
N ARG A 5 37.56 -42.93 -48.29
CA ARG A 5 37.84 -41.81 -47.38
C ARG A 5 36.63 -41.50 -46.50
N VAL A 6 35.43 -41.54 -47.07
CA VAL A 6 34.17 -41.31 -46.35
C VAL A 6 33.93 -42.40 -45.30
N GLN A 7 34.19 -43.67 -45.63
CA GLN A 7 34.11 -44.76 -44.64
C GLN A 7 35.13 -44.61 -43.50
N ARG A 8 36.35 -44.16 -43.79
CA ARG A 8 37.38 -43.95 -42.77
C ARG A 8 37.01 -42.80 -41.81
N GLN A 9 36.44 -41.72 -42.34
CA GLN A 9 35.94 -40.60 -41.52
C GLN A 9 34.75 -40.99 -40.64
N LYS A 10 33.79 -41.76 -41.18
CA LYS A 10 32.68 -42.29 -40.38
C LYS A 10 33.17 -43.17 -39.23
N ARG A 11 34.13 -44.06 -39.50
CA ARG A 11 34.74 -44.93 -38.48
C ARG A 11 35.51 -44.16 -37.42
N SER A 12 36.24 -43.10 -37.78
CA SER A 12 36.91 -42.25 -36.78
C SER A 12 35.93 -41.46 -35.93
N LEU A 13 34.82 -40.99 -36.52
CA LEU A 13 33.76 -40.29 -35.79
C LEU A 13 33.02 -41.23 -34.85
N GLU A 14 32.71 -42.46 -35.26
CA GLU A 14 32.12 -43.48 -34.38
C GLU A 14 33.04 -43.86 -33.22
N LEU A 15 34.36 -43.87 -33.44
CA LEU A 15 35.34 -44.15 -32.38
C LEU A 15 35.45 -42.99 -31.37
N LEU A 16 35.40 -41.73 -31.85
CA LEU A 16 35.38 -40.54 -30.99
C LEU A 16 34.04 -40.39 -30.25
N GLN A 17 32.94 -40.71 -30.91
CA GLN A 17 31.61 -40.72 -30.33
C GLN A 17 31.43 -41.90 -29.37
N GLY A 18 32.17 -42.99 -29.57
CA GLY A 18 32.26 -44.13 -28.66
C GLY A 18 33.14 -43.87 -27.43
N SER A 19 34.22 -43.09 -27.56
CA SER A 19 35.08 -42.70 -26.43
C SER A 19 34.50 -41.55 -25.60
N LEU A 20 33.72 -40.66 -26.23
CA LEU A 20 32.93 -39.61 -25.58
C LEU A 20 31.46 -40.01 -25.39
N SER A 21 31.13 -41.30 -25.54
CA SER A 21 29.76 -41.76 -25.37
C SER A 21 29.34 -41.56 -23.92
N ALA A 22 28.35 -40.69 -23.72
CA ALA A 22 27.77 -40.30 -22.44
C ALA A 22 27.50 -41.50 -21.50
N ARG A 23 27.22 -42.68 -22.08
CA ARG A 23 26.94 -43.94 -21.38
C ARG A 23 28.14 -44.56 -20.64
N ARG A 24 29.37 -44.27 -21.08
CA ARG A 24 30.60 -44.75 -20.42
C ARG A 24 31.06 -43.79 -19.32
N VAL A 25 30.82 -42.48 -19.53
CA VAL A 25 31.05 -41.42 -18.53
C VAL A 25 30.13 -41.58 -17.31
N GLU A 26 28.86 -41.93 -17.49
CA GLU A 26 27.92 -42.22 -16.38
C GLU A 26 28.38 -43.36 -15.47
N ARG A 27 29.11 -44.35 -16.01
CA ARG A 27 29.64 -45.48 -15.21
C ARG A 27 30.99 -45.17 -14.55
N GLN A 28 31.75 -44.21 -15.10
CA GLN A 28 33.12 -43.92 -14.70
C GLN A 28 33.23 -42.74 -13.73
N ALA A 29 32.25 -41.84 -13.72
CA ALA A 29 32.21 -40.69 -12.82
C ALA A 29 30.80 -40.42 -12.27
N PRO A 30 30.24 -41.31 -11.43
CA PRO A 30 28.93 -41.10 -10.78
C PRO A 30 28.90 -39.81 -9.93
N TRP A 31 30.06 -39.38 -9.44
CA TRP A 31 30.24 -38.11 -8.73
C TRP A 31 29.98 -36.88 -9.60
N LEU A 32 30.33 -36.93 -10.89
CA LEU A 32 30.14 -35.83 -11.82
C LEU A 32 28.64 -35.64 -12.15
N ALA A 33 27.90 -36.74 -12.29
CA ALA A 33 26.46 -36.72 -12.44
C ALA A 33 25.74 -36.21 -11.17
N GLY A 34 26.23 -36.60 -9.99
CA GLY A 34 25.74 -36.06 -8.72
C GLY A 34 25.98 -34.56 -8.58
N LEU A 35 27.19 -34.10 -8.91
CA LEU A 35 27.55 -32.69 -8.85
C LEU A 35 26.74 -31.83 -9.83
N HIS A 36 26.50 -32.33 -11.04
CA HIS A 36 25.71 -31.61 -12.04
C HIS A 36 24.26 -31.42 -11.58
N ARG A 37 23.64 -32.46 -11.00
CA ARG A 37 22.29 -32.36 -10.43
C ARG A 37 22.21 -31.39 -9.25
N VAL A 38 23.22 -31.36 -8.39
CA VAL A 38 23.30 -30.38 -7.29
C VAL A 38 23.45 -28.97 -7.84
N ALA A 39 24.31 -28.77 -8.84
CA ALA A 39 24.52 -27.48 -9.48
C ALA A 39 23.24 -26.97 -10.19
N ASP A 40 22.58 -27.83 -10.96
CA ASP A 40 21.32 -27.50 -11.62
C ASP A 40 20.22 -27.19 -10.59
N GLY A 41 20.16 -27.97 -9.51
CA GLY A 41 19.24 -27.72 -8.38
C GLY A 41 19.52 -26.39 -7.69
N ALA A 42 20.79 -26.04 -7.47
CA ALA A 42 21.18 -24.78 -6.87
C ALA A 42 20.82 -23.58 -7.77
N LEU A 43 21.01 -23.71 -9.08
CA LEU A 43 20.60 -22.69 -10.06
C LEU A 43 19.08 -22.48 -10.05
N LEU A 44 18.31 -23.57 -10.09
CA LEU A 44 16.86 -23.50 -10.01
C LEU A 44 16.38 -22.90 -8.67
N ALA A 45 16.93 -23.36 -7.55
CA ALA A 45 16.58 -22.86 -6.23
C ALA A 45 16.89 -21.36 -6.10
N THR A 46 18.05 -20.92 -6.57
CA THR A 46 18.44 -19.51 -6.55
C THR A 46 17.52 -18.67 -7.45
N GLY A 47 17.17 -19.18 -8.64
CA GLY A 47 16.22 -18.51 -9.54
C GLY A 47 14.83 -18.37 -8.91
N VAL A 48 14.31 -19.43 -8.30
CA VAL A 48 13.03 -19.40 -7.58
C VAL A 48 13.09 -18.44 -6.39
N ALA A 49 14.17 -18.44 -5.62
CA ALA A 49 14.36 -17.53 -4.50
C ALA A 49 14.41 -16.06 -4.96
N ALA A 50 15.11 -15.77 -6.06
CA ALA A 50 15.16 -14.43 -6.65
C ALA A 50 13.77 -13.97 -7.11
N LEU A 51 13.00 -14.83 -7.79
CA LEU A 51 11.63 -14.53 -8.21
C LEU A 51 10.69 -14.33 -7.00
N ALA A 52 10.82 -15.16 -5.96
CA ALA A 52 10.04 -15.03 -4.75
C ALA A 52 10.34 -13.69 -4.04
N LEU A 53 11.62 -13.32 -3.92
CA LEU A 53 12.02 -12.06 -3.32
C LEU A 53 11.56 -10.85 -4.15
N ALA A 54 11.68 -10.91 -5.47
CA ALA A 54 11.19 -9.87 -6.36
C ALA A 54 9.66 -9.72 -6.27
N GLY A 55 8.93 -10.83 -6.29
CA GLY A 55 7.47 -10.84 -6.12
C GLY A 55 7.03 -10.30 -4.77
N LEU A 56 7.71 -10.70 -3.68
CA LEU A 56 7.46 -10.18 -2.34
C LEU A 56 7.73 -8.68 -2.25
N THR A 57 8.84 -8.23 -2.84
CA THR A 57 9.21 -6.80 -2.87
C THR A 57 8.15 -5.99 -3.62
N LEU A 58 7.71 -6.45 -4.78
CA LEU A 58 6.68 -5.78 -5.57
C LEU A 58 5.32 -5.80 -4.85
N HIS A 59 4.97 -6.91 -4.19
CA HIS A 59 3.76 -7.03 -3.38
C HIS A 59 3.75 -6.01 -2.24
N TRP A 60 4.87 -5.92 -1.52
CA TRP A 60 5.04 -4.98 -0.41
C TRP A 60 4.98 -3.54 -0.92
N GLN A 61 5.76 -3.18 -1.95
CA GLN A 61 5.71 -1.85 -2.58
C GLN A 61 4.29 -1.48 -3.02
N GLY A 62 3.56 -2.41 -3.65
CA GLY A 62 2.18 -2.19 -4.06
C GLY A 62 1.22 -1.97 -2.88
N ARG A 63 1.44 -2.66 -1.76
CA ARG A 63 0.67 -2.45 -0.53
C ARG A 63 0.96 -1.09 0.10
N TRP A 64 2.23 -0.73 0.26
CA TRP A 64 2.62 0.59 0.75
C TRP A 64 2.06 1.72 -0.10
N GLY A 65 2.07 1.59 -1.43
CA GLY A 65 1.49 2.58 -2.31
C GLY A 65 -0.01 2.79 -2.07
N ARG A 66 -0.77 1.72 -1.77
CA ARG A 66 -2.19 1.84 -1.41
C ARG A 66 -2.36 2.50 -0.04
N ASP A 67 -1.63 2.01 0.97
CA ASP A 67 -1.74 2.50 2.33
C ASP A 67 -1.36 4.00 2.41
N PHE A 68 -0.33 4.41 1.65
CA PHE A 68 0.08 5.81 1.53
C PHE A 68 -0.99 6.68 0.86
N ARG A 69 -1.61 6.22 -0.24
CA ARG A 69 -2.71 6.97 -0.88
C ARG A 69 -3.90 7.15 0.03
N ASN A 70 -4.23 6.12 0.82
CA ASN A 70 -5.32 6.21 1.79
C ASN A 70 -4.99 7.26 2.87
N LEU A 71 -3.76 7.25 3.41
CA LEU A 71 -3.31 8.26 4.36
C LEU A 71 -3.36 9.68 3.76
N GLN A 72 -2.89 9.84 2.52
CA GLN A 72 -2.92 11.13 1.84
C GLN A 72 -4.36 11.63 1.65
N SER A 73 -5.29 10.76 1.24
CA SER A 73 -6.71 11.13 1.11
C SER A 73 -7.34 11.54 2.45
N ALA A 74 -6.96 10.88 3.54
CA ALA A 74 -7.42 11.23 4.89
C ALA A 74 -6.86 12.59 5.34
N GLN A 75 -5.59 12.89 5.04
CA GLN A 75 -4.98 14.19 5.33
C GLN A 75 -5.61 15.32 4.50
N GLU A 76 -5.89 15.09 3.23
CA GLU A 76 -6.59 16.06 2.39
C GLU A 76 -8.00 16.35 2.92
N LEU A 77 -8.71 15.33 3.39
CA LEU A 77 -10.01 15.49 4.03
C LEU A 77 -9.89 16.30 5.33
N GLU A 78 -8.92 15.97 6.18
CA GLU A 78 -8.65 16.71 7.42
C GLU A 78 -8.40 18.19 7.14
N HIS A 79 -7.60 18.50 6.12
CA HIS A 79 -7.32 19.88 5.74
C HIS A 79 -8.59 20.64 5.37
N ARG A 80 -9.45 20.04 4.54
CA ARG A 80 -10.74 20.64 4.14
C ARG A 80 -11.68 20.84 5.33
N VAL A 81 -11.68 19.92 6.30
CA VAL A 81 -12.48 20.06 7.52
C VAL A 81 -11.97 21.22 8.38
N LEU A 82 -10.65 21.37 8.51
CA LEU A 82 -10.04 22.49 9.24
C LEU A 82 -10.31 23.83 8.55
N GLU A 83 -10.21 23.89 7.22
CA GLU A 83 -10.57 25.07 6.43
C GLU A 83 -12.05 25.43 6.64
N SER A 84 -12.95 24.44 6.57
CA SER A 84 -14.39 24.64 6.76
C SER A 84 -14.71 25.12 8.17
N ARG A 85 -14.03 24.57 9.18
CA ARG A 85 -14.16 25.00 10.58
C ARG A 85 -13.69 26.44 10.75
N SER A 86 -12.53 26.79 10.19
CA SER A 86 -11.99 28.15 10.24
C SER A 86 -12.93 29.16 9.58
N ALA A 87 -13.51 28.81 8.41
CA ALA A 87 -14.49 29.64 7.73
C ALA A 87 -15.77 29.84 8.56
N LEU A 88 -16.25 28.79 9.24
CA LEU A 88 -17.39 28.88 10.15
C LEU A 88 -17.06 29.77 11.36
N GLU A 89 -15.91 29.56 12.00
CA GLU A 89 -15.46 30.38 13.13
C GLU A 89 -15.37 31.86 12.73
N GLN A 90 -14.78 32.18 11.57
CA GLN A 90 -14.72 33.54 11.05
C GLN A 90 -16.11 34.12 10.75
N HIS A 91 -17.02 33.33 10.17
CA HIS A 91 -18.39 33.78 9.89
C HIS A 91 -19.16 34.08 11.19
N PHE A 92 -19.08 33.20 12.19
CA PHE A 92 -19.71 33.43 13.49
C PHE A 92 -19.09 34.61 14.24
N LEU A 93 -17.76 34.75 14.21
CA LEU A 93 -17.07 35.90 14.79
C LEU A 93 -17.45 37.20 14.08
N SER A 94 -17.51 37.23 12.74
CA SER A 94 -17.92 38.41 11.96
C SER A 94 -19.37 38.81 12.23
N ARG A 95 -20.27 37.83 12.35
CA ARG A 95 -21.69 38.04 12.69
C ARG A 95 -21.88 38.45 14.16
N ALA A 96 -21.03 37.96 15.07
CA ALA A 96 -21.00 38.39 16.47
C ALA A 96 -20.37 39.78 16.64
N SER A 97 -19.38 40.16 15.83
CA SER A 97 -18.73 41.47 15.82
C SER A 97 -19.58 42.57 15.20
N HIS A 98 -20.55 42.24 14.35
CA HIS A 98 -21.62 43.15 13.91
C HIS A 98 -22.96 42.71 14.50
N PRO A 99 -23.21 42.97 15.80
CA PRO A 99 -24.54 42.84 16.36
C PRO A 99 -25.35 44.03 15.83
N GLY A 100 -25.74 43.97 14.56
CA GLY A 100 -26.47 45.01 13.83
C GLY A 100 -27.91 45.20 14.28
N THR A 101 -28.17 45.10 15.59
CA THR A 101 -29.38 45.52 16.29
C THR A 101 -29.13 45.79 17.78
N LEU A 102 -27.88 46.00 18.24
CA LEU A 102 -27.69 46.58 19.57
C LEU A 102 -27.76 48.11 19.46
N VAL A 103 -28.98 48.62 19.67
CA VAL A 103 -29.19 49.99 20.16
C VAL A 103 -28.25 50.18 21.35
N ALA A 104 -27.47 51.27 21.35
CA ALA A 104 -26.64 51.62 22.50
C ALA A 104 -27.54 51.59 23.74
N ALA A 105 -27.29 50.64 24.66
CA ALA A 105 -28.09 50.47 25.86
C ALA A 105 -27.94 51.74 26.71
N SER A 106 -28.81 52.72 26.46
CA SER A 106 -29.00 53.86 27.32
C SER A 106 -29.61 53.32 28.60
N SER A 107 -29.13 53.75 29.76
CA SER A 107 -29.60 53.27 31.07
C SER A 107 -31.12 53.45 31.31
N LYS A 108 -31.82 54.11 30.39
CA LYS A 108 -33.28 54.28 30.37
C LYS A 108 -34.04 53.07 29.79
N ASP A 109 -33.39 52.21 29.01
CA ASP A 109 -33.99 51.01 28.37
C ASP A 109 -33.61 49.68 29.07
N LEU A 110 -33.09 49.75 30.29
CA LEU A 110 -32.79 48.58 31.12
C LEU A 110 -34.10 47.96 31.65
N LEU A 111 -34.67 47.03 30.88
CA LEU A 111 -35.69 46.10 31.38
C LEU A 111 -35.00 44.98 32.15
N PHE A 112 -35.22 44.96 33.48
CA PHE A 112 -34.72 43.91 34.35
C PHE A 112 -35.48 42.61 34.06
N MET A 113 -34.88 41.73 33.26
CA MET A 113 -35.38 40.37 33.12
C MET A 113 -34.91 39.56 34.34
N PRO A 114 -35.81 38.94 35.11
CA PRO A 114 -35.41 38.05 36.20
C PRO A 114 -34.58 36.90 35.61
N SER A 115 -33.47 36.59 36.26
CA SER A 115 -32.61 35.47 35.89
C SER A 115 -33.45 34.20 35.78
N PRO A 116 -33.39 33.44 34.68
CA PRO A 116 -34.16 32.22 34.55
C PRO A 116 -33.78 31.28 35.71
N PRO A 117 -34.77 30.62 36.35
CA PRO A 117 -34.49 29.71 37.44
C PRO A 117 -33.50 28.65 36.95
N ALA A 118 -32.48 28.37 37.76
CA ALA A 118 -31.51 27.31 37.48
C ALA A 118 -32.28 26.06 37.08
N GLN A 119 -32.06 25.62 35.84
CA GLN A 119 -32.73 24.45 35.30
C GLN A 119 -32.49 23.29 36.27
N SER A 120 -33.58 22.75 36.81
CA SER A 120 -33.54 21.51 37.58
C SER A 120 -32.89 20.42 36.72
N PRO A 121 -32.09 19.52 37.31
CA PRO A 121 -31.33 18.50 36.59
C PRO A 121 -32.22 17.35 36.07
N GLY A 122 -33.25 17.65 35.29
CA GLY A 122 -34.30 16.70 34.91
C GLY A 122 -35.11 17.06 33.67
N GLY A 123 -34.52 17.74 32.68
CA GLY A 123 -35.08 17.93 31.33
C GLY A 123 -34.11 17.35 30.29
N PRO A 124 -34.60 16.81 29.15
CA PRO A 124 -33.83 15.94 28.27
C PRO A 124 -32.57 16.65 27.81
N ALA A 125 -31.45 15.99 28.11
CA ALA A 125 -30.09 16.43 27.89
C ALA A 125 -29.94 17.27 26.62
N GLU A 126 -29.20 18.37 26.76
CA GLU A 126 -28.46 18.95 25.66
C GLU A 126 -27.81 17.80 24.90
N GLN A 127 -28.39 17.46 23.76
CA GLN A 127 -27.80 16.45 22.90
C GLN A 127 -26.49 17.08 22.45
N PRO A 128 -25.32 16.52 22.81
CA PRO A 128 -24.10 16.97 22.18
C PRO A 128 -24.35 16.86 20.69
N LEU A 129 -24.06 17.92 19.93
CA LEU A 129 -24.16 17.94 18.48
C LEU A 129 -23.50 16.67 17.94
N GLN A 130 -24.30 15.64 17.69
CA GLN A 130 -23.86 14.44 17.01
C GLN A 130 -23.73 14.90 15.58
N LEU A 131 -22.53 15.34 15.21
CA LEU A 131 -22.12 15.33 13.81
C LEU A 131 -22.22 13.87 13.39
N GLU A 132 -23.41 13.48 12.92
CA GLU A 132 -23.64 12.24 12.22
C GLU A 132 -22.68 12.28 11.04
N LEU A 133 -21.55 11.61 11.23
CA LEU A 133 -20.53 11.43 10.22
C LEU A 133 -21.21 10.58 9.15
N ILE A 134 -21.86 11.25 8.19
CA ILE A 134 -22.46 10.63 7.03
C ILE A 134 -21.30 9.96 6.31
N ALA A 135 -21.13 8.67 6.57
CA ALA A 135 -20.26 7.80 5.82
C ALA A 135 -20.86 7.72 4.41
N SER A 136 -20.54 8.70 3.57
CA SER A 136 -20.75 8.60 2.13
C SER A 136 -19.72 7.59 1.62
N GLY A 137 -20.07 6.31 1.77
CA GLY A 137 -19.32 5.22 1.17
C GLY A 137 -19.44 5.33 -0.35
N TYR A 138 -18.34 5.70 -0.99
CA TYR A 138 -17.87 5.20 -2.29
C TYR A 138 -16.34 5.30 -2.32
#